data_AF-A0A9D1ZQH5-F1
#
_entry.id   AF-A0A9D1ZQH5-F1
#
_cell.length_a   1.000
_cell.length_b   1.000
_cell.length_c   1.000
_cell.angle_alpha   90.00
_cell.angle_beta   90.00
_cell.angle_gamma   90.00
#
_symmetry.space_group_name_H-M   'P 1'
#
loop_
_entity.id
_entity.type
_entity.pdbx_description
1 polymer ?
#
loop_
_entity_poly.entity_id
_entity_poly.type
_entity_poly.pdbx_seq_one_letter_code
_entity_poly.pdbx_strand_id
1 'polypeptide(L)'
;MTEKVEQSKESIQIKNPQNAINLFGVNDSNLHLIEEGLNVEIHAFGDRLDITGAEDNVKHAVNLLNKFMELINSGISLGSADIVSGLKMDERGTLDYFGDLYKDELIKDFSGKPVRVRNFGQRQYVNAINHNDITFGIGPAGTGKTYLAVVMAVAALKQGKVQRIILTRPAVEAGESLGFLPGDLKEKVDPYMRPIYDALYAILGSDHTSRLLERGVIEVAPLAYMRGRTLDEAFVILDEAQNTTREQMKMFLTRLGFDSKMIVNGDISQIDLPGHTRSGLIQAQSVLKNLPHIEFVDFTSADVVRHPVVAEIIDAYEDSDKKEK
;
A
#
# COMPACT_ATOMS: atom_id res chain seq x y z
N MET A 1 -8.49 28.03 -34.76
CA MET A 1 -7.78 28.99 -33.89
C MET A 1 -7.01 28.15 -32.90
N THR A 2 -5.69 28.04 -33.07
CA THR A 2 -4.81 27.34 -32.14
C THR A 2 -4.61 28.27 -30.96
N GLU A 3 -5.18 27.93 -29.80
CA GLU A 3 -4.85 28.59 -28.53
C GLU A 3 -3.33 28.47 -28.34
N LYS A 4 -2.63 29.60 -28.35
CA LYS A 4 -1.24 29.63 -27.92
C LYS A 4 -1.26 29.37 -26.42
N VAL A 5 -0.92 28.15 -26.02
CA VAL A 5 -0.64 27.85 -24.61
C VAL A 5 0.47 28.80 -24.18
N GLU A 6 0.16 29.67 -23.23
CA GLU A 6 1.11 30.65 -22.69
C GLU A 6 2.23 29.87 -21.98
N GLN A 7 3.43 29.90 -22.56
CA GLN A 7 4.59 29.24 -21.98
C GLN A 7 5.15 30.12 -20.85
N SER A 8 5.22 29.56 -19.66
CA SER A 8 5.87 30.15 -18.49
C SER A 8 7.25 29.55 -18.27
N LYS A 9 8.13 30.33 -17.65
CA LYS A 9 9.44 29.88 -17.19
C LYS A 9 9.64 30.35 -15.75
N GLU A 10 9.87 29.41 -14.85
CA GLU A 10 10.26 29.70 -13.47
C GLU A 10 11.60 29.04 -13.13
N SER A 11 12.24 29.54 -12.08
CA SER A 11 13.55 29.04 -11.66
C SER A 11 13.62 28.87 -10.15
N ILE A 12 14.18 27.74 -9.74
CA ILE A 12 14.38 27.37 -8.34
C ILE A 12 15.88 27.30 -8.06
N GLN A 13 16.31 27.80 -6.90
CA GLN A 13 17.71 27.72 -6.47
C GLN A 13 17.91 26.68 -5.37
N ILE A 14 18.80 25.73 -5.62
CA ILE A 14 19.20 24.66 -4.73
C ILE A 14 20.39 25.11 -3.89
N LYS A 15 20.17 25.38 -2.60
CA LYS A 15 21.22 25.90 -1.71
C LYS A 15 22.39 24.94 -1.46
N ASN A 16 22.16 23.62 -1.59
CA ASN A 16 23.16 22.59 -1.32
C ASN A 16 23.30 21.63 -2.52
N PRO A 17 24.46 21.56 -3.17
CA PRO A 17 24.71 20.65 -4.31
C PRO A 17 24.45 19.16 -4.01
N GLN A 18 24.63 18.70 -2.76
CA GLN A 18 24.30 17.31 -2.40
C GLN A 18 22.80 17.04 -2.43
N ASN A 19 21.98 18.05 -2.13
CA ASN A 19 20.52 17.93 -2.16
C ASN A 19 20.00 17.84 -3.59
N ALA A 20 20.72 18.44 -4.55
CA ALA A 20 20.44 18.30 -5.98
C ALA A 20 20.54 16.83 -6.42
N ILE A 21 21.60 16.13 -6.02
CA ILE A 21 21.80 14.71 -6.39
C ILE A 21 20.64 13.84 -5.88
N ASN A 22 20.21 14.05 -4.63
CA ASN A 22 19.08 13.31 -4.06
C ASN A 22 17.76 13.63 -4.77
N LEU A 23 17.56 14.88 -5.17
CA LEU A 23 16.37 15.31 -5.90
C LEU A 23 16.34 14.71 -7.31
N PHE A 24 17.47 14.71 -8.02
CA PHE A 24 17.53 14.27 -9.42
C PHE A 24 17.41 12.75 -9.55
N GLY A 25 17.91 12.01 -8.56
CA GLY A 25 17.95 10.56 -8.61
C GLY A 25 19.04 10.04 -9.56
N VAL A 26 19.09 8.72 -9.73
CA VAL A 26 20.09 8.09 -10.61
C VAL A 26 19.75 8.43 -12.06
N ASN A 27 20.71 8.97 -12.81
CA ASN A 27 20.53 9.40 -14.22
C ASN A 27 19.30 10.31 -14.41
N ASP A 28 19.07 11.26 -13.50
CA ASP A 28 17.98 12.23 -13.54
C ASP A 28 16.56 11.62 -13.57
N SER A 29 16.44 10.33 -13.20
CA SER A 29 15.18 9.59 -13.22
C SER A 29 14.04 10.25 -12.46
N ASN A 30 14.31 10.93 -11.35
CA ASN A 30 13.26 11.62 -10.60
C ASN A 30 12.78 12.89 -11.31
N LEU A 31 13.67 13.60 -12.02
CA LEU A 31 13.27 14.78 -12.81
C LEU A 31 12.40 14.35 -13.98
N HIS A 32 12.80 13.30 -14.71
CA HIS A 32 11.99 12.76 -15.81
C HIS A 32 10.58 12.37 -15.38
N LEU A 33 10.41 11.79 -14.19
CA LEU A 33 9.08 11.49 -13.66
C LEU A 33 8.22 12.73 -13.43
N ILE A 34 8.83 13.84 -13.00
CA ILE A 34 8.12 15.11 -12.79
C ILE A 34 7.81 15.76 -14.15
N GLU A 35 8.75 15.73 -15.09
CA GLU A 35 8.58 16.23 -16.46
C GLU A 35 7.41 15.53 -17.16
N GLU A 36 7.38 14.19 -17.13
CA GLU A 36 6.28 13.40 -17.69
C GLU A 36 4.97 13.64 -16.96
N GLY A 37 4.99 13.61 -15.62
CA GLY A 37 3.77 13.72 -14.81
C GLY A 37 3.08 15.08 -14.87
N LEU A 38 3.82 16.16 -15.10
CA LEU A 38 3.29 17.53 -15.17
C LEU A 38 3.38 18.14 -16.57
N ASN A 39 3.92 17.41 -17.56
CA ASN A 39 4.14 17.91 -18.92
C ASN A 39 4.91 19.25 -18.91
N VAL A 40 6.10 19.23 -18.28
CA VAL A 40 7.05 20.35 -18.19
C VAL A 40 8.44 19.89 -18.59
N GLU A 41 9.32 20.82 -18.95
CA GLU A 41 10.75 20.57 -19.13
C GLU A 41 11.52 21.15 -17.94
N ILE A 42 12.45 20.37 -17.39
CA ILE A 42 13.27 20.74 -16.23
C ILE A 42 14.74 20.67 -16.62
N HIS A 43 15.40 21.82 -16.64
CA HIS A 43 16.84 21.93 -16.91
C HIS A 43 17.60 22.28 -15.65
N ALA A 44 18.47 21.37 -15.20
CA ALA A 44 19.40 21.61 -14.12
C ALA A 44 20.70 22.25 -14.64
N PHE A 45 21.05 23.42 -14.12
CA PHE A 45 22.32 24.10 -14.40
C PHE A 45 22.98 24.59 -13.10
N GLY A 46 24.00 23.88 -12.65
CA GLY A 46 24.70 24.19 -11.40
C GLY A 46 23.79 24.01 -10.19
N ASP A 47 23.51 25.10 -9.48
CA ASP A 47 22.61 25.17 -8.32
C ASP A 47 21.19 25.66 -8.68
N ARG A 48 20.86 25.74 -9.98
CA ARG A 48 19.59 26.26 -10.47
C ARG A 48 18.82 25.20 -11.26
N LEU A 49 17.51 25.14 -11.02
CA LEU A 49 16.55 24.39 -11.84
C LEU A 49 15.69 25.39 -12.60
N ASP A 50 15.69 25.31 -13.93
CA ASP A 50 14.79 26.05 -14.80
C ASP A 50 13.64 25.14 -15.22
N ILE A 51 12.41 25.59 -15.04
CA ILE A 51 11.19 24.82 -15.34
C ILE A 51 10.41 25.59 -16.40
N THR A 52 10.09 24.92 -17.51
CA THR A 52 9.38 25.51 -18.64
C THR A 52 8.18 24.67 -19.05
N GLY A 53 7.05 25.31 -19.34
CA GLY A 53 5.81 24.62 -19.71
C GLY A 53 4.59 25.54 -19.68
N ALA A 54 3.40 24.96 -19.65
CA ALA A 54 2.17 25.72 -19.44
C ALA A 54 2.18 26.37 -18.04
N GLU A 55 1.64 27.59 -17.91
CA GLU A 55 1.72 28.37 -16.66
C GLU A 55 1.27 27.58 -15.41
N ASP A 56 0.13 26.90 -15.47
CA ASP A 56 -0.37 26.13 -14.34
C ASP A 56 0.52 24.92 -14.02
N ASN A 57 0.99 24.19 -15.03
CA ASN A 57 1.89 23.05 -14.86
C ASN A 57 3.22 23.47 -14.23
N VAL A 58 3.76 24.62 -14.63
CA VAL A 58 4.97 25.18 -14.03
C VAL A 58 4.75 25.50 -12.55
N LYS A 59 3.60 26.10 -12.18
CA LYS A 59 3.27 26.35 -10.77
C LYS A 59 3.18 25.07 -9.95
N HIS A 60 2.54 24.03 -10.49
CA HIS A 60 2.46 22.71 -9.86
C HIS A 60 3.85 22.09 -9.67
N ALA A 61 4.70 22.12 -10.70
CA ALA A 61 6.06 21.61 -10.64
C ALA A 61 6.91 22.36 -9.60
N VAL A 62 6.80 23.68 -9.56
CA VAL A 62 7.51 24.50 -8.59
C VAL A 62 7.08 24.19 -7.16
N ASN A 63 5.76 24.08 -6.92
CA ASN A 63 5.24 23.73 -5.60
C ASN A 63 5.74 22.35 -5.15
N LEU A 64 5.65 21.34 -6.03
CA LEU A 64 6.10 19.98 -5.78
C LEU A 64 7.59 19.91 -5.46
N LEU A 65 8.44 20.54 -6.28
CA LEU A 65 9.88 20.59 -6.08
C LEU A 65 10.25 21.30 -4.77
N ASN A 66 9.55 22.37 -4.42
CA ASN A 66 9.76 23.04 -3.13
C ASN A 66 9.46 22.11 -1.95
N LYS A 67 8.36 21.34 -1.98
CA LYS A 67 8.04 20.33 -0.95
C LYS A 67 9.09 19.23 -0.86
N PHE A 68 9.58 18.74 -2.00
CA PHE A 68 10.66 17.75 -2.01
C PHE A 68 11.96 18.32 -1.43
N MET A 69 12.33 19.54 -1.78
CA MET A 69 13.49 20.21 -1.20
C MET A 69 13.36 20.44 0.30
N GLU A 70 12.18 20.80 0.81
CA GLU A 70 11.95 20.91 2.27
C GLU A 70 12.32 19.61 3.00
N LEU A 71 11.89 18.47 2.46
CA LEU A 71 12.19 17.16 3.05
C LEU A 71 13.66 16.78 2.90
N ILE A 72 14.26 17.01 1.73
CA ILE A 72 15.68 16.72 1.50
C ILE A 72 16.56 17.60 2.41
N ASN A 73 16.21 18.87 2.59
CA ASN A 73 16.90 19.78 3.52
C ASN A 73 16.79 19.32 4.98
N SER A 74 15.74 18.58 5.34
CA SER A 74 15.60 17.96 6.66
C SER A 74 16.35 16.62 6.82
N GLY A 75 17.08 16.19 5.79
CA GLY A 75 17.87 14.95 5.80
C GLY A 75 17.14 13.71 5.29
N ILE A 76 15.96 13.88 4.69
CA ILE A 76 15.18 12.77 4.11
C ILE A 76 15.66 12.52 2.68
N SER A 77 16.02 11.27 2.38
CA SER A 77 16.27 10.85 0.99
C SER A 77 14.95 10.45 0.34
N LEU A 78 14.64 11.04 -0.81
CA LEU A 78 13.49 10.67 -1.64
C LEU A 78 13.94 9.72 -2.76
N GLY A 79 13.12 8.74 -3.08
CA GLY A 79 13.28 7.88 -4.24
C GLY A 79 12.10 7.99 -5.20
N SER A 80 12.14 7.27 -6.32
CA SER A 80 11.13 7.37 -7.39
C SER A 80 9.69 7.14 -6.91
N ALA A 81 9.49 6.25 -5.92
CA ALA A 81 8.17 6.01 -5.35
C ALA A 81 7.61 7.23 -4.57
N ASP A 82 8.49 8.02 -3.95
CA ASP A 82 8.13 9.26 -3.27
C ASP A 82 7.74 10.34 -4.28
N ILE A 83 8.46 10.42 -5.41
CA ILE A 83 8.15 11.33 -6.52
C ILE A 83 6.76 11.03 -7.10
N VAL A 84 6.50 9.77 -7.44
CA VAL A 84 5.20 9.31 -7.95
C VAL A 84 4.08 9.63 -6.96
N SER A 85 4.33 9.48 -5.65
CA SER A 85 3.34 9.84 -4.65
C SER A 85 3.08 11.35 -4.58
N GLY A 86 4.13 12.15 -4.58
CA GLY A 86 4.01 13.61 -4.59
C GLY A 86 3.20 14.12 -5.78
N LEU A 87 3.45 13.59 -6.99
CA LEU A 87 2.68 13.90 -8.20
C LEU A 87 1.19 13.58 -8.02
N LYS A 88 0.86 12.38 -7.53
CA LYS A 88 -0.53 11.98 -7.28
C LYS A 88 -1.21 12.79 -6.19
N MET A 89 -0.46 13.22 -5.18
CA MET A 89 -0.99 14.06 -4.10
C MET A 89 -1.24 15.49 -4.57
N ASP A 90 -0.39 16.01 -5.45
CA ASP A 90 -0.55 17.32 -6.10
C ASP A 90 -1.79 17.34 -7.00
N GLU A 91 -1.97 16.33 -7.85
CA GLU A 91 -3.18 16.15 -8.69
C GLU A 91 -4.48 16.16 -7.85
N ARG A 92 -4.42 15.65 -6.62
CA ARG A 92 -5.55 15.59 -5.68
C ARG A 92 -5.71 16.82 -4.79
N GLY A 93 -4.80 17.80 -4.86
CA GLY A 93 -4.80 18.95 -3.96
C GLY A 93 -4.50 18.61 -2.50
N THR A 94 -3.74 17.53 -2.27
CA THR A 94 -3.35 17.04 -0.93
C THR A 94 -1.85 17.19 -0.63
N LEU A 95 -1.10 17.84 -1.52
CA LEU A 95 0.35 18.00 -1.44
C LEU A 95 0.83 18.66 -0.13
N ASP A 96 0.02 19.53 0.48
CA ASP A 96 0.36 20.16 1.77
C ASP A 96 0.59 19.15 2.90
N TYR A 97 -0.02 17.96 2.81
CA TYR A 97 0.17 16.87 3.78
C TYR A 97 1.35 15.96 3.45
N PHE A 98 2.07 16.19 2.35
CA PHE A 98 3.15 15.30 1.90
C PHE A 98 4.26 15.20 2.95
N GLY A 99 4.63 16.31 3.60
CA GLY A 99 5.63 16.31 4.65
C GLY A 99 5.23 15.52 5.89
N ASP A 100 3.92 15.38 6.18
CA ASP A 100 3.43 14.58 7.30
C ASP A 100 3.74 13.10 7.13
N LEU A 101 3.85 12.60 5.89
CA LEU A 101 4.15 11.20 5.60
C LEU A 101 5.53 10.77 6.11
N TYR A 102 6.43 11.72 6.35
CA TYR A 102 7.79 11.47 6.79
C TYR A 102 8.02 11.70 8.29
N LYS A 103 7.00 12.18 9.01
CA LYS A 103 7.08 12.40 10.47
C LYS A 103 7.13 11.08 11.23
N ASP A 104 6.34 10.10 10.79
CA ASP A 104 6.17 8.83 11.50
C ASP A 104 6.82 7.68 10.73
N GLU A 105 7.76 7.01 11.40
CA GLU A 105 8.33 5.74 10.94
C GLU A 105 7.57 4.59 11.58
N LEU A 106 7.02 3.68 10.77
CA LEU A 106 6.24 2.54 11.27
C LEU A 106 7.15 1.48 11.90
N ILE A 107 8.24 1.17 11.20
CA ILE A 107 9.27 0.21 11.61
C ILE A 107 10.51 0.40 10.73
N LYS A 108 11.65 -0.19 11.12
CA LYS A 108 12.76 -0.48 10.21
C LYS A 108 12.62 -1.88 9.64
N ASP A 109 12.81 -2.00 8.34
CA ASP A 109 12.87 -3.28 7.65
C ASP A 109 14.16 -4.05 8.00
N PHE A 110 14.35 -5.22 7.40
CA PHE A 110 15.51 -6.07 7.66
C PHE A 110 16.84 -5.40 7.29
N SER A 111 16.84 -4.50 6.30
CA SER A 111 18.01 -3.73 5.86
C SER A 111 18.26 -2.48 6.72
N GLY A 112 17.40 -2.20 7.70
CA GLY A 112 17.46 -1.00 8.52
C GLY A 112 16.83 0.24 7.87
N LYS A 113 16.18 0.09 6.71
CA LYS A 113 15.50 1.20 6.03
C LYS A 113 14.16 1.48 6.70
N PRO A 114 13.81 2.76 6.94
CA PRO A 114 12.54 3.13 7.52
C PRO A 114 11.39 2.79 6.57
N VAL A 115 10.36 2.13 7.10
CA VAL A 115 9.09 1.87 6.41
C VAL A 115 8.09 2.96 6.82
N ARG A 116 7.54 3.64 5.81
CA ARG A 116 6.59 4.75 5.98
C ARG A 116 5.39 4.57 5.07
N VAL A 117 4.29 5.24 5.41
CA VAL A 117 3.16 5.41 4.50
C VAL A 117 3.59 6.29 3.33
N ARG A 118 3.09 5.98 2.14
CA ARG A 118 3.46 6.69 0.92
C ARG A 118 2.42 7.71 0.50
N ASN A 119 1.16 7.57 0.88
CA ASN A 119 0.10 8.49 0.49
C ASN A 119 -0.92 8.67 1.62
N PHE A 120 -1.87 9.59 1.40
CA PHE A 120 -2.89 9.91 2.38
C PHE A 120 -3.79 8.72 2.74
N GLY A 121 -4.21 7.89 1.77
CA GLY A 121 -5.03 6.70 2.02
C GLY A 121 -4.32 5.68 2.91
N GLN A 122 -3.03 5.44 2.69
CA GLN A 122 -2.20 4.60 3.55
C GLN A 122 -2.07 5.18 4.97
N ARG A 123 -1.96 6.50 5.10
CA ARG A 123 -1.95 7.18 6.42
C ARG A 123 -3.27 6.96 7.15
N GLN A 124 -4.40 7.14 6.48
CA GLN A 124 -5.72 6.88 7.05
C GLN A 124 -5.86 5.44 7.52
N TYR A 125 -5.40 4.50 6.70
CA TYR A 125 -5.40 3.08 7.03
C TYR A 125 -4.58 2.76 8.28
N VAL A 126 -3.32 3.18 8.34
CA VAL A 126 -2.48 3.00 9.53
C VAL A 126 -3.10 3.64 10.76
N ASN A 127 -3.69 4.84 10.61
CA ASN A 127 -4.36 5.52 11.70
C ASN A 127 -5.58 4.72 12.21
N ALA A 128 -6.38 4.18 11.29
CA ALA A 128 -7.53 3.34 11.63
C ALA A 128 -7.10 2.09 12.41
N ILE A 129 -6.02 1.42 11.98
CA ILE A 129 -5.45 0.25 12.67
C ILE A 129 -5.06 0.58 14.11
N ASN A 130 -4.43 1.74 14.33
CA ASN A 130 -3.98 2.13 15.66
C ASN A 130 -5.15 2.36 16.63
N HIS A 131 -6.25 2.94 16.14
CA HIS A 131 -7.35 3.44 16.99
C HIS A 131 -8.58 2.52 17.05
N ASN A 132 -8.61 1.43 16.29
CA ASN A 132 -9.74 0.50 16.24
C ASN A 132 -9.31 -0.94 16.53
N ASP A 133 -10.23 -1.75 17.03
CA ASP A 133 -9.98 -3.17 17.29
C ASP A 133 -10.09 -3.97 15.99
N ILE A 134 -11.00 -3.55 15.10
CA ILE A 134 -11.17 -4.14 13.78
C ILE A 134 -11.02 -3.04 12.72
N THR A 135 -10.21 -3.28 11.70
CA THR A 135 -10.07 -2.36 10.56
C THR A 135 -10.22 -3.11 9.24
N PHE A 136 -11.08 -2.58 8.37
CA PHE A 136 -11.26 -3.07 7.02
C PHE A 136 -10.48 -2.20 6.04
N GLY A 137 -9.58 -2.79 5.27
CA GLY A 137 -8.87 -2.12 4.17
C GLY A 137 -9.41 -2.63 2.84
N ILE A 138 -10.19 -1.80 2.13
CA ILE A 138 -10.91 -2.23 0.93
C ILE A 138 -10.41 -1.43 -0.27
N GLY A 139 -9.96 -2.10 -1.32
CA GLY A 139 -9.61 -1.41 -2.57
C GLY A 139 -8.58 -2.16 -3.41
N PRO A 140 -8.10 -1.55 -4.50
CA PRO A 140 -7.42 -2.27 -5.56
C PRO A 140 -6.07 -2.88 -5.14
N ALA A 141 -5.61 -3.86 -5.90
CA ALA A 141 -4.26 -4.41 -5.79
C ALA A 141 -3.19 -3.32 -6.03
N GLY A 142 -2.11 -3.34 -5.23
CA GLY A 142 -1.01 -2.37 -5.32
C GLY A 142 -1.19 -1.10 -4.49
N THR A 143 -2.28 -0.98 -3.72
CA THR A 143 -2.50 0.10 -2.73
C THR A 143 -1.68 -0.06 -1.45
N GLY A 144 -1.08 -1.24 -1.23
CA GLY A 144 -0.24 -1.54 -0.09
C GLY A 144 -0.97 -2.04 1.16
N LYS A 145 -2.29 -2.27 1.09
CA LYS A 145 -3.11 -2.73 2.23
C LYS A 145 -2.56 -3.95 2.97
N THR A 146 -2.23 -5.03 2.25
CA THR A 146 -1.66 -6.26 2.84
C THR A 146 -0.29 -6.01 3.44
N TYR A 147 0.59 -5.34 2.69
CA TYR A 147 1.94 -5.05 3.15
C TYR A 147 1.93 -4.21 4.44
N LEU A 148 1.15 -3.13 4.47
CA LEU A 148 1.03 -2.26 5.65
C LEU A 148 0.39 -2.98 6.85
N ALA A 149 -0.59 -3.86 6.62
CA ALA A 149 -1.14 -4.69 7.69
C ALA A 149 -0.04 -5.54 8.34
N VAL A 150 0.78 -6.21 7.54
CA VAL A 150 1.91 -7.02 8.03
C VAL A 150 2.94 -6.16 8.76
N VAL A 151 3.27 -4.97 8.22
CA VAL A 151 4.16 -3.99 8.89
C VAL A 151 3.63 -3.64 10.28
N MET A 152 2.34 -3.30 10.39
CA MET A 152 1.72 -2.95 11.66
C MET A 152 1.67 -4.13 12.64
N ALA A 153 1.40 -5.34 12.15
CA ALA A 153 1.42 -6.55 12.96
C ALA A 153 2.81 -6.82 13.55
N VAL A 154 3.86 -6.73 12.72
CA VAL A 154 5.24 -6.91 13.16
C VAL A 154 5.67 -5.80 14.12
N ALA A 155 5.28 -4.55 13.88
CA ALA A 155 5.55 -3.44 14.78
C ALA A 155 4.89 -3.67 16.16
N ALA A 156 3.63 -4.11 16.18
CA ALA A 156 2.91 -4.44 17.43
C ALA A 156 3.60 -5.58 18.19
N LEU A 157 4.02 -6.63 17.48
CA LEU A 157 4.74 -7.77 18.07
C LEU A 157 6.09 -7.32 18.68
N LYS A 158 6.89 -6.54 17.95
CA LYS A 158 8.18 -6.03 18.46
C LYS A 158 8.01 -5.10 19.67
N GLN A 159 6.91 -4.36 19.74
CA GLN A 159 6.58 -3.47 20.86
C GLN A 159 5.97 -4.22 22.07
N GLY A 160 5.74 -5.54 21.95
CA GLY A 160 5.09 -6.34 23.00
C GLY A 160 3.61 -6.00 23.21
N LYS A 161 2.96 -5.34 22.25
CA LYS A 161 1.50 -5.05 22.29
C LYS A 161 0.65 -6.29 22.04
N VAL A 162 1.22 -7.28 21.36
CA VAL A 162 0.63 -8.59 21.07
C VAL A 162 1.72 -9.65 21.24
N GLN A 163 1.34 -10.88 21.53
CA GLN A 163 2.27 -12.00 21.68
C GLN A 163 2.45 -12.81 20.39
N ARG A 164 1.48 -12.73 19.46
CA ARG A 164 1.48 -13.51 18.22
C ARG A 164 0.84 -12.78 17.05
N ILE A 165 1.21 -13.18 15.85
CA ILE A 165 0.61 -12.71 14.58
C ILE A 165 -0.03 -13.91 13.89
N ILE A 166 -1.26 -13.74 13.42
CA ILE A 166 -1.99 -14.78 12.69
C ILE A 166 -2.41 -14.21 11.34
N LEU A 167 -1.94 -14.82 10.26
CA LEU A 167 -2.16 -14.39 8.89
C LEU A 167 -2.98 -15.48 8.19
N THR A 168 -4.11 -15.08 7.62
CA THR A 168 -5.04 -16.01 7.03
C THR A 168 -5.63 -15.50 5.73
N ARG A 169 -5.95 -16.42 4.84
CA ARG A 169 -6.57 -16.17 3.54
C ARG A 169 -7.64 -17.25 3.31
N PRO A 170 -8.79 -16.93 2.71
CA PRO A 170 -9.76 -17.94 2.33
C PRO A 170 -9.17 -18.82 1.23
N ALA A 171 -9.43 -20.12 1.30
CA ALA A 171 -9.12 -21.03 0.20
C ALA A 171 -10.20 -20.83 -0.87
N VAL A 172 -9.85 -20.20 -1.99
CA VAL A 172 -10.70 -20.09 -3.17
C VAL A 172 -9.91 -20.52 -4.38
N GLU A 173 -10.52 -21.39 -5.19
CA GLU A 173 -9.96 -21.91 -6.43
C GLU A 173 -10.05 -20.82 -7.51
N ALA A 174 -9.15 -19.84 -7.47
CA ALA A 174 -9.01 -18.88 -8.55
C ALA A 174 -8.23 -19.53 -9.71
N GLY A 175 -8.94 -19.97 -10.75
CA GLY A 175 -8.36 -20.50 -11.98
C GLY A 175 -8.13 -22.02 -12.00
N GLU A 176 -7.24 -22.53 -11.16
CA GLU A 176 -6.93 -23.97 -11.05
C GLU A 176 -7.61 -24.59 -9.81
N SER A 177 -8.25 -25.75 -9.96
CA SER A 177 -8.83 -26.43 -8.80
C SER A 177 -7.71 -26.89 -7.85
N LEU A 178 -7.85 -26.56 -6.56
CA LEU A 178 -6.97 -26.99 -5.46
C LEU A 178 -6.82 -28.52 -5.42
N GLY A 179 -7.74 -29.25 -6.04
CA GLY A 179 -7.68 -30.70 -6.24
C GLY A 179 -6.48 -31.19 -7.07
N PHE A 180 -5.89 -30.37 -7.96
CA PHE A 180 -4.85 -30.80 -8.92
C PHE A 180 -3.41 -30.60 -8.47
N LEU A 181 -3.15 -29.77 -7.46
CA LEU A 181 -1.79 -29.60 -6.94
C LEU A 181 -1.36 -30.90 -6.21
N PRO A 182 -0.18 -31.47 -6.46
CA PRO A 182 0.30 -32.60 -5.66
C PRO A 182 0.70 -32.13 -4.26
N GLY A 183 0.53 -32.97 -3.24
CA GLY A 183 0.95 -32.68 -1.86
C GLY A 183 -0.16 -32.66 -0.81
N ASP A 184 0.22 -32.40 0.43
CA ASP A 184 -0.71 -32.23 1.55
C ASP A 184 -1.50 -30.90 1.43
N LEU A 185 -2.55 -30.73 2.25
CA LEU A 185 -3.40 -29.52 2.18
C LEU A 185 -2.59 -28.23 2.41
N LYS A 186 -1.48 -28.28 3.14
CA LYS A 186 -0.62 -27.14 3.44
C LYS A 186 0.23 -26.78 2.22
N GLU A 187 0.82 -27.77 1.56
CA GLU A 187 1.59 -27.60 0.32
C GLU A 187 0.74 -27.03 -0.81
N LYS A 188 -0.56 -27.38 -0.85
CA LYS A 188 -1.51 -26.86 -1.84
C LYS A 188 -1.90 -25.40 -1.66
N VAL A 189 -1.96 -24.92 -0.42
CA VAL A 189 -2.36 -23.53 -0.12
C VAL A 189 -1.18 -22.57 -0.07
N ASP A 190 0.05 -23.09 0.06
CA ASP A 190 1.27 -22.31 0.21
C ASP A 190 1.52 -21.30 -0.93
N PRO A 191 1.26 -21.60 -2.22
CA PRO A 191 1.39 -20.62 -3.30
C PRO A 191 0.55 -19.35 -3.09
N TYR A 192 -0.67 -19.49 -2.54
CA TYR A 192 -1.58 -18.37 -2.29
C TYR A 192 -1.15 -17.52 -1.08
N MET A 193 -0.28 -18.05 -0.22
CA MET A 193 0.26 -17.34 0.94
C MET A 193 1.58 -16.64 0.63
N ARG A 194 2.17 -16.85 -0.56
CA ARG A 194 3.47 -16.28 -0.93
C ARG A 194 3.58 -14.77 -0.76
N PRO A 195 2.58 -13.94 -1.16
CA PRO A 195 2.66 -12.49 -0.92
C PRO A 195 2.80 -12.10 0.55
N ILE A 196 2.23 -12.91 1.45
CA ILE A 196 2.33 -12.71 2.90
C ILE A 196 3.76 -13.04 3.39
N TYR A 197 4.34 -14.13 2.91
CA TYR A 197 5.73 -14.48 3.23
C TYR A 197 6.71 -13.43 2.71
N ASP A 198 6.52 -12.95 1.48
CA ASP A 198 7.38 -11.91 0.89
C ASP A 198 7.37 -10.64 1.73
N ALA A 199 6.20 -10.22 2.22
CA ALA A 199 6.08 -9.09 3.13
C ALA A 199 6.82 -9.32 4.46
N LEU A 200 6.68 -10.50 5.06
CA LEU A 200 7.40 -10.86 6.29
C LEU A 200 8.91 -10.87 6.07
N TYR A 201 9.40 -11.47 4.97
CA TYR A 201 10.82 -11.53 4.63
C TYR A 201 11.40 -10.15 4.40
N ALA A 202 10.67 -9.24 3.75
CA ALA A 202 11.11 -7.85 3.59
C ALA A 202 11.34 -7.16 4.93
N ILE A 203 10.49 -7.40 5.93
CA ILE A 203 10.53 -6.69 7.22
C ILE A 203 11.46 -7.35 8.24
N LEU A 204 11.50 -8.68 8.28
CA LEU A 204 12.18 -9.46 9.32
C LEU A 204 13.41 -10.21 8.82
N GLY A 205 13.54 -10.42 7.50
CA GLY A 205 14.50 -11.34 6.90
C GLY A 205 14.02 -12.78 6.92
N SER A 206 14.50 -13.61 6.00
CA SER A 206 14.11 -15.03 5.85
C SER A 206 14.32 -15.82 7.13
N ASP A 207 15.53 -15.77 7.69
CA ASP A 207 15.95 -16.64 8.79
C ASP A 207 15.22 -16.31 10.09
N HIS A 208 14.90 -15.05 10.31
CA HIS A 208 14.13 -14.65 11.48
C HIS A 208 12.66 -15.02 11.33
N THR A 209 12.07 -14.79 10.15
CA THR A 209 10.70 -15.21 9.86
C THR A 209 10.52 -16.71 10.05
N SER A 210 11.42 -17.55 9.52
CA SER A 210 11.36 -19.01 9.70
C SER A 210 11.37 -19.41 11.18
N ARG A 211 12.24 -18.82 12.00
CA ARG A 211 12.29 -19.09 13.45
C ARG A 211 10.99 -18.70 14.17
N LEU A 212 10.34 -17.61 13.77
CA LEU A 212 9.08 -17.18 14.37
C LEU A 212 7.90 -18.07 13.95
N LEU A 213 7.91 -18.55 12.71
CA LEU A 213 6.95 -19.53 12.19
C LEU A 213 7.07 -20.86 12.93
N GLU A 214 8.30 -21.39 13.07
CA GLU A 214 8.58 -22.64 13.78
C GLU A 214 8.14 -22.60 15.25
N ARG A 215 8.28 -21.45 15.90
CA ARG A 215 7.85 -21.23 17.29
C ARG A 215 6.35 -20.96 17.44
N GLY A 216 5.62 -20.79 16.33
CA GLY A 216 4.20 -20.42 16.35
C GLY A 216 3.92 -18.98 16.82
N VAL A 217 4.95 -18.12 16.87
CA VAL A 217 4.77 -16.69 17.16
C VAL A 217 4.12 -15.99 15.97
N ILE A 218 4.50 -16.40 14.76
CA ILE A 218 3.79 -16.05 13.53
C ILE A 218 3.14 -17.33 13.03
N GLU A 219 1.86 -17.26 12.69
CA GLU A 219 1.11 -18.37 12.11
C GLU A 219 0.55 -17.92 10.75
N VAL A 220 0.82 -18.70 9.70
CA VAL A 220 0.22 -18.52 8.37
C VAL A 220 -0.63 -19.75 8.09
N ALA A 221 -1.95 -19.58 8.01
CA ALA A 221 -2.88 -20.70 7.89
C ALA A 221 -4.16 -20.34 7.13
N PRO A 222 -4.82 -21.31 6.46
CA PRO A 222 -6.11 -21.09 5.81
C PRO A 222 -7.21 -20.65 6.79
N LEU A 223 -8.20 -19.90 6.29
CA LEU A 223 -9.30 -19.37 7.11
C LEU A 223 -10.05 -20.43 7.92
N ALA A 224 -10.15 -21.65 7.41
CA ALA A 224 -10.80 -22.77 8.09
C ALA A 224 -10.19 -23.09 9.47
N TYR A 225 -8.90 -22.82 9.67
CA TYR A 225 -8.18 -23.08 10.92
C TYR A 225 -8.56 -22.10 12.03
N MET A 226 -9.30 -21.03 11.71
CA MET A 226 -9.79 -20.07 12.71
C MET A 226 -11.02 -20.58 13.47
N ARG A 227 -11.67 -21.64 12.98
CA ARG A 227 -12.90 -22.17 13.57
C ARG A 227 -12.66 -22.66 15.00
N GLY A 228 -13.51 -22.21 15.93
CA GLY A 228 -13.47 -22.64 17.32
C GLY A 228 -12.34 -22.03 18.16
N ARG A 229 -11.55 -21.10 17.61
CA ARG A 229 -10.48 -20.41 18.34
C ARG A 229 -10.99 -19.14 19.01
N THR A 230 -10.36 -18.75 20.10
CA THR A 230 -10.36 -17.37 20.60
C THR A 230 -8.95 -16.84 20.42
N LEU A 231 -8.84 -15.68 19.78
CA LEU A 231 -7.57 -15.10 19.38
C LEU A 231 -7.24 -13.96 20.34
N ASP A 232 -6.83 -14.32 21.56
CA ASP A 232 -6.31 -13.38 22.56
C ASP A 232 -4.85 -13.01 22.28
N GLU A 233 -4.49 -11.79 22.67
CA GLU A 233 -3.15 -11.19 22.59
C GLU A 233 -2.50 -11.35 21.19
N ALA A 234 -3.32 -11.18 20.15
CA ALA A 234 -2.97 -11.51 18.77
C ALA A 234 -3.24 -10.35 17.81
N PHE A 235 -2.34 -10.20 16.83
CA PHE A 235 -2.61 -9.39 15.65
C PHE A 235 -3.03 -10.30 14.50
N VAL A 236 -4.30 -10.22 14.09
CA VAL A 236 -4.91 -11.15 13.14
C VAL A 236 -5.17 -10.43 11.82
N ILE A 237 -4.75 -11.00 10.69
CA ILE A 237 -4.98 -10.43 9.36
C ILE A 237 -5.68 -11.48 8.50
N LEU A 238 -6.88 -11.15 8.03
CA LEU A 238 -7.56 -11.85 6.95
C LEU A 238 -7.32 -11.08 5.66
N ASP A 239 -6.54 -11.66 4.76
CA ASP A 239 -6.33 -11.10 3.42
C ASP A 239 -7.28 -11.74 2.40
N GLU A 240 -7.53 -11.02 1.31
CA GLU A 240 -8.41 -11.43 0.20
C GLU A 240 -9.83 -11.75 0.69
N ALA A 241 -10.31 -10.93 1.62
CA ALA A 241 -11.58 -11.12 2.32
C ALA A 241 -12.80 -11.04 1.40
N GLN A 242 -12.67 -10.46 0.19
CA GLN A 242 -13.73 -10.47 -0.82
C GLN A 242 -14.15 -11.91 -1.19
N ASN A 243 -13.22 -12.86 -1.03
CA ASN A 243 -13.38 -14.27 -1.29
C ASN A 243 -13.90 -15.07 -0.08
N THR A 244 -14.54 -14.40 0.88
CA THR A 244 -15.25 -15.04 2.00
C THR A 244 -16.76 -15.04 1.79
N THR A 245 -17.44 -16.06 2.29
CA THR A 245 -18.91 -16.01 2.46
C THR A 245 -19.29 -15.21 3.71
N ARG A 246 -20.56 -14.87 3.84
CA ARG A 246 -21.13 -14.26 5.05
C ARG A 246 -20.79 -15.05 6.32
N GLU A 247 -20.97 -16.36 6.26
CA GLU A 247 -20.78 -17.27 7.39
C GLU A 247 -19.32 -17.32 7.80
N GLN A 248 -18.40 -17.34 6.82
CA GLN A 248 -16.96 -17.29 7.06
C GLN A 248 -16.53 -15.96 7.68
N MET A 249 -17.01 -14.83 7.14
CA MET A 249 -16.74 -13.50 7.69
C MET A 249 -17.24 -13.38 9.14
N LYS A 250 -18.49 -13.79 9.40
CA LYS A 250 -19.04 -13.80 10.77
C LYS A 250 -18.26 -14.74 11.69
N MET A 251 -17.89 -15.92 11.21
CA MET A 251 -17.07 -16.88 11.97
C MET A 251 -15.75 -16.23 12.38
N PHE A 252 -15.05 -15.60 11.43
CA PHE A 252 -13.76 -14.96 11.65
C PHE A 252 -13.82 -13.78 12.62
N LEU A 253 -14.72 -12.82 12.38
CA LEU A 253 -14.84 -11.61 13.22
C LEU A 253 -15.18 -11.95 14.68
N THR A 254 -15.93 -13.02 14.90
CA THR A 254 -16.27 -13.49 16.27
C THR A 254 -15.15 -14.28 16.95
N ARG A 255 -13.96 -14.41 16.35
CA ARG A 255 -12.79 -15.02 17.01
C ARG A 255 -11.92 -14.00 17.74
N LEU A 256 -12.18 -12.69 17.57
CA LEU A 256 -11.42 -11.64 18.24
C LEU A 256 -11.47 -11.83 19.77
N GLY A 257 -10.31 -12.00 20.39
CA GLY A 257 -10.13 -12.09 21.83
C GLY A 257 -9.73 -10.76 22.45
N PHE A 258 -9.38 -10.77 23.74
CA PHE A 258 -8.88 -9.60 24.45
C PHE A 258 -7.46 -9.24 23.99
N ASP A 259 -7.14 -7.94 24.12
CA ASP A 259 -5.81 -7.39 23.79
C ASP A 259 -5.33 -7.76 22.37
N SER A 260 -6.28 -7.83 21.45
CA SER A 260 -6.06 -8.24 20.06
C SER A 260 -6.52 -7.17 19.08
N LYS A 261 -5.94 -7.22 17.88
CA LYS A 261 -6.38 -6.42 16.74
C LYS A 261 -6.66 -7.31 15.55
N MET A 262 -7.63 -6.93 14.74
CA MET A 262 -8.03 -7.67 13.55
C MET A 262 -8.09 -6.76 12.33
N ILE A 263 -7.43 -7.19 11.26
CA ILE A 263 -7.43 -6.53 9.97
C ILE A 263 -8.15 -7.43 8.97
N VAL A 264 -9.01 -6.83 8.17
CA VAL A 264 -9.71 -7.50 7.08
C VAL A 264 -9.45 -6.74 5.79
N ASN A 265 -8.62 -7.30 4.93
CA ASN A 265 -8.25 -6.68 3.66
C ASN A 265 -8.92 -7.39 2.50
N GLY A 266 -9.35 -6.62 1.50
CA GLY A 266 -9.90 -7.20 0.28
C GLY A 266 -10.08 -6.20 -0.85
N ASP A 267 -10.46 -6.71 -2.01
CA ASP A 267 -10.76 -5.93 -3.19
C ASP A 267 -12.13 -6.37 -3.74
N ILE A 268 -13.16 -5.54 -3.58
CA ILE A 268 -14.52 -5.88 -4.02
C ILE A 268 -14.65 -6.05 -5.55
N SER A 269 -13.66 -5.62 -6.33
CA SER A 269 -13.62 -5.83 -7.79
C SER A 269 -13.10 -7.21 -8.19
N GLN A 270 -12.48 -7.96 -7.27
CA GLN A 270 -11.82 -9.25 -7.52
C GLN A 270 -12.49 -10.41 -6.76
N ILE A 271 -13.80 -10.55 -6.91
CA ILE A 271 -14.57 -11.61 -6.24
C ILE A 271 -14.52 -12.89 -7.08
N ASP A 272 -13.85 -13.91 -6.55
CA ASP A 272 -13.67 -15.23 -7.17
C ASP A 272 -14.63 -16.29 -6.61
N LEU A 273 -15.64 -15.89 -5.85
CA LEU A 273 -16.59 -16.83 -5.23
C LEU A 273 -17.41 -17.57 -6.30
N PRO A 274 -17.59 -18.90 -6.16
CA PRO A 274 -18.37 -19.68 -7.11
C PRO A 274 -19.87 -19.33 -7.05
N GLY A 275 -20.47 -19.28 -8.24
CA GLY A 275 -21.88 -18.94 -8.42
C GLY A 275 -22.20 -17.48 -8.07
N HIS A 276 -23.48 -17.13 -7.96
CA HIS A 276 -23.93 -15.78 -7.56
C HIS A 276 -23.86 -15.58 -6.03
N THR A 277 -22.88 -16.19 -5.36
CA THR A 277 -22.71 -16.08 -3.91
C THR A 277 -22.28 -14.67 -3.56
N ARG A 278 -23.02 -14.01 -2.65
CA ARG A 278 -22.64 -12.66 -2.20
C ARG A 278 -21.43 -12.72 -1.29
N SER A 279 -20.46 -11.83 -1.54
CA SER A 279 -19.28 -11.67 -0.71
C SER A 279 -19.63 -11.25 0.72
N GLY A 280 -19.00 -11.92 1.69
CA GLY A 280 -19.07 -11.58 3.10
C GLY A 280 -18.49 -10.21 3.41
N LEU A 281 -17.48 -9.75 2.64
CA LEU A 281 -16.89 -8.42 2.79
C LEU A 281 -17.89 -7.31 2.47
N ILE A 282 -18.56 -7.40 1.31
CA ILE A 282 -19.60 -6.43 0.90
C ILE A 282 -20.71 -6.38 1.94
N GLN A 283 -21.14 -7.54 2.46
CA GLN A 283 -22.17 -7.57 3.47
C GLN A 283 -21.70 -6.97 4.81
N ALA A 284 -20.45 -7.24 5.22
CA ALA A 284 -19.86 -6.69 6.43
C ALA A 284 -19.88 -5.16 6.43
N GLN A 285 -19.55 -4.52 5.30
CA GLN A 285 -19.68 -3.06 5.14
C GLN A 285 -21.10 -2.57 5.49
N SER A 286 -22.13 -3.24 4.95
CA SER A 286 -23.52 -2.83 5.22
C SER A 286 -23.96 -3.04 6.68
N VAL A 287 -23.49 -4.11 7.33
CA VAL A 287 -23.95 -4.56 8.65
C VAL A 287 -23.17 -3.89 9.78
N LEU A 288 -21.88 -3.62 9.59
CA LEU A 288 -20.96 -3.23 10.66
C LEU A 288 -20.57 -1.74 10.63
N LYS A 289 -20.95 -0.98 9.59
CA LYS A 289 -20.54 0.44 9.41
C LYS A 289 -20.78 1.38 10.59
N ASN A 290 -21.73 1.07 11.47
CA ASN A 290 -22.11 1.93 12.60
C ASN A 290 -21.63 1.38 13.95
N LEU A 291 -20.86 0.28 13.96
CA LEU A 291 -20.35 -0.29 15.20
C LEU A 291 -19.13 0.50 15.67
N PRO A 292 -19.08 0.90 16.96
CA PRO A 292 -17.87 1.51 17.50
C PRO A 292 -16.72 0.49 17.44
N HIS A 293 -15.49 0.97 17.31
CA HIS A 293 -14.26 0.17 17.23
C HIS A 293 -14.07 -0.64 15.94
N ILE A 294 -14.92 -0.42 14.92
CA ILE A 294 -14.76 -0.95 13.57
C ILE A 294 -14.67 0.22 12.59
N GLU A 295 -13.58 0.29 11.85
CA GLU A 295 -13.37 1.32 10.82
C GLU A 295 -13.21 0.69 9.44
N PHE A 296 -13.79 1.33 8.42
CA PHE A 296 -13.64 0.97 7.03
C PHE A 296 -12.81 2.03 6.30
N VAL A 297 -11.71 1.61 5.69
CA VAL A 297 -10.85 2.48 4.89
C VAL A 297 -10.87 2.01 3.44
N ASP A 298 -11.49 2.83 2.61
CA ASP A 298 -11.58 2.61 1.17
C ASP A 298 -10.38 3.21 0.45
N PHE A 299 -9.56 2.35 -0.13
CA PHE A 299 -8.50 2.70 -1.07
C PHE A 299 -9.05 2.80 -2.49
N THR A 300 -8.43 3.65 -3.28
CA THR A 300 -8.77 3.91 -4.67
C THR A 300 -7.60 3.62 -5.60
N SER A 301 -7.83 3.65 -6.91
CA SER A 301 -6.78 3.47 -7.93
C SER A 301 -5.64 4.48 -7.79
N ALA A 302 -5.90 5.71 -7.35
CA ALA A 302 -4.83 6.69 -7.17
C ALA A 302 -4.06 6.54 -5.84
N ASP A 303 -4.43 5.61 -4.95
CA ASP A 303 -3.58 5.18 -3.84
C ASP A 303 -2.59 4.08 -4.24
N VAL A 304 -2.68 3.59 -5.47
CA VAL A 304 -1.77 2.59 -6.05
C VAL A 304 -0.43 3.25 -6.37
N VAL A 305 0.64 2.77 -5.74
CA VAL A 305 2.01 3.22 -6.04
C VAL A 305 2.74 2.09 -6.75
N ARG A 306 2.72 2.15 -8.08
CA ARG A 306 3.40 1.19 -8.98
C ARG A 306 4.59 1.85 -9.66
N HIS A 307 5.45 1.00 -10.20
CA HIS A 307 6.50 1.45 -11.10
C HIS A 307 5.87 2.13 -12.33
N PRO A 308 6.39 3.28 -12.81
CA PRO A 308 5.89 4.01 -13.98
C PRO A 308 5.64 3.12 -15.20
N VAL A 309 6.65 2.33 -15.59
CA VAL A 309 6.54 1.32 -16.67
C VAL A 309 5.35 0.36 -16.48
N VAL A 310 5.01 -0.03 -15.25
CA VAL A 310 3.86 -0.92 -15.01
C VAL A 310 2.54 -0.17 -15.25
N ALA A 311 2.48 1.13 -14.94
CA ALA A 311 1.32 1.96 -15.27
C ALA A 311 1.17 2.08 -16.80
N GLU A 312 2.25 2.40 -17.52
CA GLU A 312 2.24 2.47 -19.00
C GLU A 312 1.78 1.16 -19.66
N ILE A 313 2.22 0.02 -19.14
CA ILE A 313 1.77 -1.29 -19.62
C ILE A 313 0.26 -1.44 -19.43
N ILE A 314 -0.27 -1.09 -18.26
CA ILE A 314 -1.71 -1.18 -17.98
C ILE A 314 -2.49 -0.28 -18.93
N ASP A 315 -2.07 0.98 -19.09
CA ASP A 315 -2.71 1.95 -19.96
C ASP A 315 -2.73 1.47 -21.43
N ALA A 316 -1.63 0.88 -21.90
CA ALA A 316 -1.54 0.32 -23.25
C ALA A 316 -2.51 -0.84 -23.49
N TYR A 317 -2.73 -1.71 -22.50
CA TYR A 317 -3.72 -2.78 -22.58
C TYR A 317 -5.16 -2.23 -22.51
N GLU A 318 -5.44 -1.28 -21.62
CA GLU A 318 -6.77 -0.66 -21.53
C GLU A 318 -7.18 0.05 -22.83
N ASP A 319 -6.24 0.72 -23.49
CA ASP A 319 -6.49 1.37 -24.78
C ASP A 319 -6.69 0.38 -25.92
N SER A 320 -6.05 -0.79 -25.86
CA SER A 320 -6.33 -1.90 -26.79
C SER A 320 -7.74 -2.44 -26.58
N ASP A 321 -8.12 -2.72 -25.34
CA ASP A 321 -9.44 -3.27 -24.99
C ASP A 321 -10.58 -2.30 -25.34
N LYS A 322 -10.35 -0.99 -25.28
CA LYS A 322 -11.32 0.04 -25.72
C LYS A 322 -11.48 0.09 -27.24
N LYS A 323 -10.44 -0.24 -28.01
CA LYS A 323 -10.49 -0.27 -29.49
C LYS A 323 -11.13 -1.55 -30.02
N GLU A 324 -11.10 -2.62 -29.23
CA GLU A 324 -11.74 -3.90 -29.57
C GLU A 324 -13.24 -3.95 -29.21
N LYS A 325 -13.75 -2.96 -28.47
CA LYS A 325 -15.18 -2.78 -28.15
C LYS A 325 -15.86 -1.78 -29.09
#